data_AF-M2T5C0-F1
#
_entry.id   AF-M2T5C0-F1
#
_cell.length_a   1.000
_cell.length_b   1.000
_cell.length_c   1.000
_cell.angle_alpha   90.00
_cell.angle_beta   90.00
_cell.angle_gamma   90.00
#
_symmetry.space_group_name_H-M   'P 1'
#
loop_
_entity.id
_entity.type
_entity.pdbx_description
1 polymer ?
#
loop_
_entity_poly.entity_id
_entity_poly.type
_entity_poly.pdbx_seq_one_letter_code
_entity_poly.pdbx_strand_id
1 'polypeptide(L)'
;MKSHLAALSLGSFLTLQPVSAGFNNIHDQEPLRADIDPLKYRAACPDYANYAKRPHPPYSSGPLSLPFQRPFKYCRTFESPLVEKVIDDMSEKMVDKDLARLFENAFPNTLDTTVRWHVDGTSKPKMSKKSWDPAAWKGAQSFIVTGDINAEWLRDSTNQLAQYQLLAKKDKDIHQLILGAINTQAEYVIGSPYCNAFQPPPPSGLKPTFQGDGDNVHPIYEQSFVFECKYELDSLAHFLSLSNQFHNHTSSTEFINARWLLALDTLLDVLKEQSKPTFDETTGTYLGNEYRWQRHTDSGTETLGLSGLGNPLNGGTGLVRSAFRPSDDATILGFLIPSNAMMATELQRTARILEKAGKKNIAAKLKEWGDKIEKGVWEHGVVTNKKYGKVFAFEVDGYGSSILMDDANLPSLLALPLLGFVDANNEVYKNTRKMILDKKGNPYYLVGSSFNGIGGPHVGLRSAWPMAVLVQAMTSEDDEEITKCLESVKNVSKLGLVHESINVDHASSFTRSWFAWANSVFAQTILDLAQRKPHLLFGKGAEAYTL
;
A
#
# COMPACT_ATOMS: atom_id res chain seq x y z
N MET A 1 -4.29 75.69 39.02
CA MET A 1 -5.10 74.58 39.56
C MET A 1 -4.25 73.31 39.55
N LYS A 2 -3.69 72.95 40.71
CA LYS A 2 -3.14 71.63 41.04
C LYS A 2 -4.01 71.09 42.16
N SER A 3 -4.38 69.82 42.13
CA SER A 3 -4.93 69.14 43.30
C SER A 3 -4.53 67.67 43.29
N HIS A 4 -3.93 67.26 44.41
CA HIS A 4 -3.59 65.91 44.83
C HIS A 4 -4.77 65.32 45.62
N LEU A 5 -4.98 64.00 45.53
CA LEU A 5 -5.61 63.15 46.55
C LEU A 5 -5.11 61.72 46.28
N ALA A 6 -4.19 61.14 47.06
CA ALA A 6 -4.26 60.70 48.46
C ALA A 6 -5.04 59.39 48.65
N ALA A 7 -4.35 58.43 49.27
CA ALA A 7 -4.68 57.02 49.42
C ALA A 7 -5.63 56.73 50.58
N LEU A 8 -6.28 55.56 50.52
CA LEU A 8 -6.78 54.85 51.70
C LEU A 8 -6.59 53.35 51.53
N SER A 9 -5.82 52.82 52.48
CA SER A 9 -5.43 51.43 52.70
C SER A 9 -6.52 50.62 53.39
N LEU A 10 -6.65 49.34 53.03
CA LEU A 10 -7.17 48.30 53.92
C LEU A 10 -6.28 47.07 53.75
N GLY A 11 -5.44 46.84 54.75
CA GLY A 11 -4.65 45.62 54.88
C GLY A 11 -5.42 44.57 55.67
N SER A 12 -5.31 43.32 55.24
CA SER A 12 -5.50 42.14 56.09
C SER A 12 -4.38 41.16 55.79
N PHE A 13 -3.55 40.93 56.81
CA PHE A 13 -2.50 39.93 56.87
C PHE A 13 -3.11 38.52 56.80
N LEU A 14 -2.63 37.67 55.90
CA LEU A 14 -2.74 36.22 56.01
C LEU A 14 -1.35 35.60 55.84
N THR A 15 -0.87 35.06 56.94
CA THR A 15 0.36 34.29 57.07
C THR A 15 0.24 32.97 56.29
N LEU A 16 1.07 32.80 55.26
CA LEU A 16 1.27 31.50 54.61
C LEU A 16 2.14 30.61 55.52
N GLN A 17 1.56 29.53 56.05
CA GLN A 17 2.33 28.42 56.59
C GLN A 17 2.81 27.52 55.44
N PRO A 18 4.06 27.01 55.46
CA PRO A 18 4.51 26.02 54.50
C PRO A 18 3.92 24.66 54.88
N VAL A 19 3.00 24.14 54.08
CA VAL A 19 2.60 22.73 54.18
C VAL A 19 3.62 21.90 53.42
N SER A 20 4.56 21.32 54.17
CA SER A 20 5.39 20.20 53.74
C SER A 20 4.49 18.98 53.55
N ALA A 21 4.16 18.65 52.30
CA ALA A 21 3.55 17.36 51.99
C ALA A 21 4.63 16.28 52.09
N GLY A 22 4.69 15.62 53.25
CA GLY A 22 5.56 14.48 53.49
C GLY A 22 5.18 13.28 52.65
N PHE A 23 6.21 12.60 52.13
CA PHE A 23 6.15 11.21 51.69
C PHE A 23 5.77 10.34 52.90
N ASN A 24 4.49 10.02 53.07
CA ASN A 24 4.00 8.87 53.86
C ASN A 24 2.48 8.79 53.73
N ASN A 25 2.00 8.21 52.62
CA ASN A 25 0.68 7.55 52.51
C ASN A 25 0.65 6.77 51.18
N ILE A 26 1.35 5.64 51.15
CA ILE A 26 1.42 4.73 49.99
C ILE A 26 0.36 3.60 50.09
N HIS A 27 -0.54 3.63 51.08
CA HIS A 27 -1.48 2.52 51.33
C HIS A 27 -2.98 2.79 51.08
N ASP A 28 -3.38 3.98 50.64
CA ASP A 28 -4.80 4.30 50.34
C ASP A 28 -5.04 4.77 48.89
N GLN A 29 -4.32 4.21 47.91
CA GLN A 29 -4.82 4.19 46.54
C GLN A 29 -5.58 2.88 46.34
N GLU A 30 -6.92 2.95 46.44
CA GLU A 30 -7.77 1.87 45.95
C GLU A 30 -7.39 1.59 44.48
N PRO A 31 -6.97 0.36 44.13
CA PRO A 31 -6.77 0.03 42.74
C PRO A 31 -8.13 0.12 42.06
N LEU A 32 -8.22 0.89 40.97
CA LEU A 32 -9.37 0.91 40.07
C LEU A 32 -9.53 -0.47 39.43
N ARG A 33 -10.02 -1.45 40.18
CA ARG A 33 -10.51 -2.76 39.73
C ARG A 33 -11.99 -2.67 39.35
N ALA A 34 -12.38 -1.61 38.65
CA ALA A 34 -13.60 -1.68 37.87
C ALA A 34 -13.27 -2.47 36.60
N ASP A 35 -14.14 -3.39 36.20
CA ASP A 35 -14.02 -4.04 34.89
C ASP A 35 -13.90 -2.96 33.82
N ILE A 36 -12.85 -3.05 33.00
CA ILE A 36 -12.48 -2.04 32.02
C ILE A 36 -13.56 -2.03 30.93
N ASP A 37 -14.36 -0.96 30.86
CA ASP A 37 -15.31 -0.74 29.75
C ASP A 37 -14.52 -0.36 28.47
N PRO A 38 -14.41 -1.25 27.46
CA PRO A 38 -13.63 -0.99 26.26
C PRO A 38 -14.23 0.13 25.39
N LEU A 39 -15.56 0.34 25.48
CA LEU A 39 -16.26 1.34 24.68
C LEU A 39 -15.95 2.77 25.18
N LYS A 40 -15.71 2.94 26.48
CA LYS A 40 -15.35 4.22 27.08
C LYS A 40 -13.96 4.70 26.65
N TYR A 41 -13.01 3.79 26.45
CA TYR A 41 -11.65 4.12 26.01
C TYR A 41 -11.59 4.46 24.51
N ARG A 42 -12.44 3.85 23.68
CA ARG A 42 -12.46 4.12 22.23
C ARG A 42 -12.75 5.59 21.90
N ALA A 43 -13.58 6.25 22.71
CA ALA A 43 -13.85 7.70 22.58
C ALA A 43 -12.67 8.60 23.02
N ALA A 44 -11.76 8.07 23.84
CA ALA A 44 -10.56 8.77 24.32
C ALA A 44 -9.31 8.44 23.49
N CYS A 45 -9.41 7.57 22.50
CA CYS A 45 -8.31 7.22 21.62
C CYS A 45 -7.88 8.43 20.79
N PRO A 46 -6.58 8.79 20.79
CA PRO A 46 -6.09 9.89 19.99
C PRO A 46 -6.26 9.55 18.51
N ASP A 47 -6.50 10.58 17.71
CA ASP A 47 -6.41 10.46 16.25
C ASP A 47 -4.98 10.03 15.87
N TYR A 48 -4.87 8.90 15.17
CA TYR A 48 -3.58 8.28 14.91
C TYR A 48 -2.72 9.10 13.95
N ALA A 49 -3.33 9.86 13.01
CA ALA A 49 -2.60 10.75 12.12
C ALA A 49 -1.86 11.84 12.92
N ASN A 50 -2.42 12.31 14.03
CA ASN A 50 -1.75 13.22 14.95
C ASN A 50 -0.78 12.52 15.90
N TYR A 51 -1.11 11.32 16.37
CA TYR A 51 -0.24 10.50 17.20
C TYR A 51 1.10 10.23 16.49
N ALA A 52 1.06 9.66 15.27
CA ALA A 52 2.24 9.25 14.51
C ALA A 52 3.24 10.38 14.16
N LYS A 53 2.88 11.65 14.38
CA LYS A 53 3.76 12.82 14.15
C LYS A 53 4.73 13.10 15.30
N ARG A 54 4.63 12.38 16.42
CA ARG A 54 5.39 12.68 17.65
C ARG A 54 6.03 11.42 18.21
N PRO A 55 7.18 11.55 18.89
CA PRO A 55 7.79 10.42 19.60
C PRO A 55 7.03 10.11 20.90
N HIS A 56 6.95 8.82 21.25
CA HIS A 56 6.36 8.35 22.50
C HIS A 56 7.27 7.33 23.20
N PRO A 57 7.40 7.38 24.53
CA PRO A 57 8.05 6.33 25.30
C PRO A 57 7.16 5.06 25.36
N PRO A 58 7.75 3.88 25.63
CA PRO A 58 9.19 3.65 25.85
C PRO A 58 9.99 3.69 24.55
N TYR A 59 11.20 4.24 24.62
CA TYR A 59 12.15 4.25 23.50
C TYR A 59 12.89 2.91 23.41
N SER A 60 13.36 2.52 22.22
CA SER A 60 14.28 1.39 22.07
C SER A 60 15.61 1.64 22.78
N SER A 61 16.32 0.57 23.12
CA SER A 61 17.65 0.61 23.74
C SER A 61 18.81 0.72 22.72
N GLY A 62 18.50 0.87 21.42
CA GLY A 62 19.49 1.08 20.38
C GLY A 62 19.95 2.55 20.28
N PRO A 63 21.01 2.81 19.50
CA PRO A 63 21.62 4.14 19.39
C PRO A 63 20.69 5.23 18.82
N LEU A 64 19.68 4.88 18.04
CA LEU A 64 18.68 5.84 17.54
C LEU A 64 17.57 6.12 18.55
N SER A 65 17.39 5.24 19.55
CA SER A 65 16.34 5.35 20.57
C SER A 65 14.97 5.61 19.94
N LEU A 66 14.61 4.81 18.94
CA LEU A 66 13.34 4.93 18.22
C LEU A 66 12.13 4.88 19.17
N PRO A 67 11.13 5.75 18.96
CA PRO A 67 9.94 5.80 19.79
C PRO A 67 9.00 4.61 19.56
N PHE A 68 8.13 4.36 20.53
CA PHE A 68 6.98 3.49 20.38
C PHE A 68 5.87 4.19 19.58
N GLN A 69 5.23 3.48 18.65
CA GLN A 69 4.20 4.05 17.78
C GLN A 69 2.93 3.21 17.65
N ARG A 70 2.77 2.13 18.43
CA ARG A 70 1.50 1.41 18.43
C ARG A 70 0.47 2.16 19.28
N PRO A 71 -0.81 2.21 18.85
CA PRO A 71 -1.88 2.69 19.71
C PRO A 71 -1.93 1.91 21.03
N PHE A 72 -2.45 2.57 22.07
CA PHE A 72 -2.81 1.86 23.30
C PHE A 72 -3.74 0.68 22.97
N LYS A 73 -3.64 -0.41 23.73
CA LYS A 73 -4.29 -1.69 23.39
C LYS A 73 -5.77 -1.53 23.02
N TYR A 74 -6.56 -0.82 23.83
CA TYR A 74 -8.00 -0.60 23.56
C TYR A 74 -8.32 0.36 22.40
N CYS A 75 -7.30 0.96 21.78
CA CYS A 75 -7.41 1.82 20.60
C CYS A 75 -7.06 1.09 19.30
N ARG A 76 -6.56 -0.15 19.37
CA ARG A 76 -6.23 -0.96 18.20
C ARG A 76 -7.50 -1.37 17.48
N THR A 77 -7.51 -1.28 16.16
CA THR A 77 -8.72 -1.53 15.36
C THR A 77 -8.98 -3.01 15.07
N PHE A 78 -7.94 -3.84 15.15
CA PHE A 78 -8.00 -5.28 14.99
C PHE A 78 -6.84 -5.91 15.80
N GLU A 79 -7.08 -7.02 16.48
CA GLU A 79 -6.06 -7.71 17.27
C GLU A 79 -5.94 -9.17 16.81
N SER A 80 -4.72 -9.70 16.84
CA SER A 80 -4.44 -11.12 16.56
C SER A 80 -3.40 -11.61 17.57
N PRO A 81 -3.69 -12.67 18.36
CA PRO A 81 -2.70 -13.25 19.28
C PRO A 81 -1.45 -13.77 18.55
N LEU A 82 -1.62 -14.26 17.32
CA LEU A 82 -0.49 -14.77 16.54
C LEU A 82 0.40 -13.62 16.04
N VAL A 83 -0.18 -12.47 15.70
CA VAL A 83 0.58 -11.24 15.38
C VAL A 83 1.41 -10.78 16.59
N GLU A 84 0.83 -10.74 17.79
CA GLU A 84 1.58 -10.39 19.00
C GLU A 84 2.74 -11.37 19.25
N LYS A 85 2.51 -12.68 19.04
CA LYS A 85 3.57 -13.68 19.16
C LYS A 85 4.72 -13.43 18.17
N VAL A 86 4.42 -13.11 16.91
CA VAL A 86 5.46 -12.80 15.91
C VAL A 86 6.26 -11.58 16.35
N ILE A 87 5.59 -10.56 16.89
CA ILE A 87 6.25 -9.35 17.40
C ILE A 87 7.20 -9.70 18.54
N ASP A 88 6.76 -10.51 19.50
CA ASP A 88 7.57 -10.95 20.64
C ASP A 88 8.79 -11.74 20.17
N ASP A 89 8.58 -12.76 19.32
CA ASP A 89 9.65 -13.60 18.76
C ASP A 89 10.72 -12.76 18.04
N MET A 90 10.28 -11.81 17.20
CA MET A 90 11.18 -10.97 16.41
C MET A 90 11.91 -9.96 17.30
N SER A 91 11.22 -9.36 18.27
CA SER A 91 11.82 -8.39 19.20
C SER A 91 12.89 -9.02 20.10
N GLU A 92 12.67 -10.27 20.49
CA GLU A 92 13.64 -11.06 21.25
C GLU A 92 14.87 -11.39 20.39
N LYS A 93 14.67 -11.97 19.20
CA LYS A 93 15.73 -12.51 18.34
C LYS A 93 16.56 -11.46 17.61
N MET A 94 15.97 -10.32 17.23
CA MET A 94 16.69 -9.29 16.48
C MET A 94 17.80 -8.65 17.33
N VAL A 95 19.02 -8.65 16.79
CA VAL A 95 20.20 -8.10 17.47
C VAL A 95 20.12 -6.58 17.53
N ASP A 96 19.71 -5.95 16.43
CA ASP A 96 19.51 -4.50 16.34
C ASP A 96 18.18 -4.10 17.00
N LYS A 97 18.27 -3.46 18.17
CA LYS A 97 17.09 -3.07 18.97
C LYS A 97 16.33 -1.87 18.43
N ASP A 98 16.93 -1.05 17.57
CA ASP A 98 16.18 -0.02 16.85
C ASP A 98 15.40 -0.63 15.69
N LEU A 99 16.02 -1.55 14.94
CA LEU A 99 15.33 -2.27 13.87
C LEU A 99 14.19 -3.13 14.42
N ALA A 100 14.38 -3.77 15.57
CA ALA A 100 13.34 -4.51 16.29
C ALA A 100 12.16 -3.61 16.68
N ARG A 101 12.42 -2.40 17.22
CA ARG A 101 11.37 -1.42 17.55
C ARG A 101 10.63 -0.95 16.31
N LEU A 102 11.33 -0.72 15.20
CA LEU A 102 10.69 -0.36 13.95
C LEU A 102 9.78 -1.49 13.43
N PHE A 103 10.21 -2.76 13.56
CA PHE A 103 9.37 -3.92 13.23
C PHE A 103 8.14 -4.03 14.12
N GLU A 104 8.30 -3.89 15.44
CA GLU A 104 7.19 -3.89 16.39
C GLU A 104 6.15 -2.81 16.09
N ASN A 105 6.59 -1.62 15.66
CA ASN A 105 5.68 -0.54 15.27
C ASN A 105 5.03 -0.78 13.90
N ALA A 106 5.80 -1.26 12.92
CA ALA A 106 5.39 -1.33 11.51
C ALA A 106 4.57 -2.59 11.20
N PHE A 107 4.96 -3.76 11.72
CA PHE A 107 4.33 -5.03 11.40
C PHE A 107 2.83 -5.06 11.74
N PRO A 108 2.34 -4.58 12.90
CA PRO A 108 0.91 -4.55 13.19
C PRO A 108 0.22 -3.25 12.73
N ASN A 109 0.91 -2.30 12.10
CA ASN A 109 0.38 -0.94 11.89
C ASN A 109 -0.98 -0.93 11.15
N THR A 110 -1.12 -1.77 10.13
CA THR A 110 -2.40 -1.96 9.42
C THR A 110 -3.50 -2.44 10.36
N LEU A 111 -3.28 -3.52 11.11
CA LEU A 111 -4.29 -4.06 12.04
C LEU A 111 -4.62 -3.08 13.16
N ASP A 112 -3.60 -2.44 13.73
CA ASP A 112 -3.73 -1.51 14.84
C ASP A 112 -4.51 -0.25 14.42
N THR A 113 -4.44 0.19 13.15
CA THR A 113 -4.86 1.56 12.80
C THR A 113 -5.79 1.70 11.59
N THR A 114 -5.80 0.76 10.64
CA THR A 114 -6.46 0.95 9.33
C THR A 114 -7.67 0.06 9.07
N VAL A 115 -7.91 -0.96 9.89
CA VAL A 115 -9.11 -1.80 9.77
C VAL A 115 -10.32 -1.03 10.30
N ARG A 116 -11.00 -0.27 9.44
CA ARG A 116 -12.10 0.63 9.86
C ARG A 116 -13.42 -0.08 10.06
N TRP A 117 -13.62 -1.19 9.35
CA TRP A 117 -14.78 -2.03 9.51
C TRP A 117 -14.44 -3.47 9.13
N HIS A 118 -14.89 -4.42 9.95
CA HIS A 118 -14.76 -5.84 9.66
C HIS A 118 -15.99 -6.59 10.19
N VAL A 119 -16.50 -7.53 9.40
CA VAL A 119 -17.48 -8.53 9.81
C VAL A 119 -17.05 -9.89 9.30
N ASP A 120 -17.28 -10.94 10.08
CA ASP A 120 -16.88 -12.33 9.78
C ASP A 120 -17.97 -13.13 9.04
N GLY A 121 -19.01 -12.44 8.54
CA GLY A 121 -20.16 -13.05 7.86
C GLY A 121 -21.24 -13.61 8.78
N THR A 122 -21.07 -13.61 10.10
CA THR A 122 -22.13 -13.98 11.07
C THR A 122 -23.10 -12.83 11.33
N SER A 123 -22.63 -11.60 11.18
CA SER A 123 -23.41 -10.39 11.35
C SER A 123 -24.30 -10.13 10.13
N LYS A 124 -25.61 -9.97 10.33
CA LYS A 124 -26.51 -9.54 9.25
C LYS A 124 -26.35 -8.02 9.04
N PRO A 125 -25.78 -7.55 7.92
CA PRO A 125 -25.69 -6.13 7.67
C PRO A 125 -27.08 -5.49 7.65
N LYS A 126 -27.23 -4.33 8.30
CA LYS A 126 -28.44 -3.52 8.18
C LYS A 126 -28.43 -2.88 6.78
N MET A 127 -28.99 -3.58 5.80
CA MET A 127 -29.10 -3.05 4.44
C MET A 127 -30.05 -1.85 4.43
N SER A 128 -29.51 -0.63 4.32
CA SER A 128 -30.29 0.58 4.05
C SER A 128 -30.06 1.02 2.60
N LYS A 129 -30.75 0.41 1.63
CA LYS A 129 -31.12 0.99 0.32
C LYS A 129 -31.81 -0.08 -0.55
N LYS A 130 -32.86 0.31 -1.28
CA LYS A 130 -33.65 -0.56 -2.19
C LYS A 130 -32.97 -0.85 -3.54
N SER A 131 -31.75 -0.36 -3.80
CA SER A 131 -31.14 -0.39 -5.16
C SER A 131 -29.94 -1.31 -5.35
N TRP A 132 -29.58 -2.14 -4.36
CA TRP A 132 -28.42 -3.03 -4.48
C TRP A 132 -28.84 -4.45 -4.84
N ASP A 133 -27.96 -5.16 -5.54
CA ASP A 133 -28.07 -6.60 -5.77
C ASP A 133 -28.24 -7.30 -4.40
N PRO A 134 -29.30 -8.10 -4.19
CA PRO A 134 -29.50 -8.84 -2.94
C PRO A 134 -28.37 -9.79 -2.57
N ALA A 135 -27.46 -10.13 -3.48
CA ALA A 135 -26.27 -10.93 -3.24
C ALA A 135 -25.04 -10.12 -2.79
N ALA A 136 -25.04 -8.79 -2.97
CA ALA A 136 -23.92 -7.93 -2.61
C ALA A 136 -23.68 -7.89 -1.09
N TRP A 137 -22.42 -7.69 -0.70
CA TRP A 137 -21.99 -7.49 0.69
C TRP A 137 -22.35 -8.62 1.67
N LYS A 138 -22.46 -9.86 1.17
CA LYS A 138 -22.65 -11.06 1.99
C LYS A 138 -21.32 -11.66 2.42
N GLY A 139 -21.36 -12.43 3.51
CA GLY A 139 -20.18 -13.09 4.06
C GLY A 139 -19.26 -12.13 4.80
N ALA A 140 -18.01 -12.56 5.00
CA ALA A 140 -17.00 -11.70 5.59
C ALA A 140 -16.73 -10.48 4.71
N GLN A 141 -16.52 -9.33 5.32
CA GLN A 141 -16.21 -8.06 4.65
C GLN A 141 -15.21 -7.28 5.51
N SER A 142 -14.26 -6.60 4.88
CA SER A 142 -13.22 -5.84 5.57
C SER A 142 -12.91 -4.58 4.77
N PHE A 143 -13.02 -3.42 5.42
CA PHE A 143 -12.67 -2.12 4.85
C PHE A 143 -11.37 -1.62 5.47
N ILE A 144 -10.35 -1.48 4.63
CA ILE A 144 -8.97 -1.20 5.04
C ILE A 144 -8.52 0.08 4.38
N VAL A 145 -8.29 1.11 5.19
CA VAL A 145 -7.90 2.43 4.67
C VAL A 145 -6.38 2.54 4.52
N THR A 146 -5.89 3.48 3.70
CA THR A 146 -4.45 3.65 3.44
C THR A 146 -3.68 4.18 4.66
N GLY A 147 -4.38 4.86 5.56
CA GLY A 147 -3.84 5.46 6.77
C GLY A 147 -4.48 6.82 7.02
N ASP A 148 -3.70 7.87 6.83
CA ASP A 148 -4.13 9.27 6.99
C ASP A 148 -5.25 9.72 6.02
N ILE A 149 -5.59 8.89 5.02
CA ILE A 149 -6.74 9.06 4.12
C ILE A 149 -7.78 7.98 4.44
N ASN A 150 -9.02 8.41 4.72
CA ASN A 150 -10.12 7.51 5.10
C ASN A 150 -10.87 6.92 3.88
N ALA A 151 -10.11 6.27 3.00
CA ALA A 151 -10.59 5.56 1.82
C ALA A 151 -9.72 4.34 1.53
N GLU A 152 -10.26 3.37 0.80
CA GLU A 152 -9.58 2.13 0.46
C GLU A 152 -9.10 2.17 -0.99
N TRP A 153 -7.78 2.10 -1.17
CA TRP A 153 -7.18 1.77 -2.47
C TRP A 153 -7.05 0.27 -2.58
N LEU A 154 -7.42 -0.31 -3.75
CA LEU A 154 -7.26 -1.75 -3.98
C LEU A 154 -5.78 -2.18 -3.86
N ARG A 155 -4.87 -1.32 -4.33
CA ARG A 155 -3.42 -1.49 -4.21
C ARG A 155 -2.97 -1.51 -2.76
N ASP A 156 -3.27 -0.45 -2.02
CA ASP A 156 -2.82 -0.27 -0.64
C ASP A 156 -3.37 -1.38 0.26
N SER A 157 -4.68 -1.65 0.23
CA SER A 157 -5.28 -2.67 1.10
C SER A 157 -4.73 -4.08 0.83
N THR A 158 -4.37 -4.38 -0.42
CA THR A 158 -3.70 -5.62 -0.78
C THR A 158 -2.29 -5.69 -0.17
N ASN A 159 -1.47 -4.66 -0.39
CA ASN A 159 -0.09 -4.66 0.11
C ASN A 159 0.00 -4.51 1.62
N GLN A 160 -0.99 -3.88 2.25
CA GLN A 160 -1.13 -3.74 3.70
C GLN A 160 -1.42 -5.07 4.40
N LEU A 161 -1.97 -6.06 3.68
CA LEU A 161 -2.30 -7.39 4.20
C LEU A 161 -1.28 -8.47 3.85
N ALA A 162 -0.34 -8.20 2.94
CA ALA A 162 0.58 -9.20 2.39
C ALA A 162 1.41 -9.92 3.48
N GLN A 163 1.92 -9.20 4.48
CA GLN A 163 2.69 -9.76 5.59
C GLN A 163 1.88 -10.68 6.54
N TYR A 164 0.55 -10.60 6.52
CA TYR A 164 -0.32 -11.43 7.37
C TYR A 164 -0.82 -12.69 6.66
N GLN A 165 -0.64 -12.80 5.34
CA GLN A 165 -1.12 -13.95 4.56
C GLN A 165 -0.60 -15.29 5.10
N LEU A 166 0.68 -15.31 5.51
CA LEU A 166 1.32 -16.48 6.09
C LEU A 166 0.71 -16.92 7.45
N LEU A 167 0.02 -16.02 8.14
CA LEU A 167 -0.68 -16.29 9.40
C LEU A 167 -2.09 -16.86 9.18
N ALA A 168 -2.72 -16.53 8.05
CA ALA A 168 -4.13 -16.82 7.77
C ALA A 168 -4.50 -18.31 7.78
N LYS A 169 -3.53 -19.22 7.70
CA LYS A 169 -3.80 -20.67 7.84
C LYS A 169 -3.99 -21.10 9.30
N LYS A 170 -3.33 -20.42 10.24
CA LYS A 170 -3.31 -20.77 11.67
C LYS A 170 -4.16 -19.83 12.52
N ASP A 171 -4.40 -18.61 12.05
CA ASP A 171 -5.20 -17.60 12.73
C ASP A 171 -6.52 -17.37 11.96
N LYS A 172 -7.62 -17.78 12.58
CA LYS A 172 -8.96 -17.69 11.98
C LYS A 172 -9.43 -16.25 11.80
N ASP A 173 -9.06 -15.34 12.69
CA ASP A 173 -9.52 -13.95 12.60
C ASP A 173 -8.77 -13.25 11.48
N ILE A 174 -7.46 -13.47 11.34
CA ILE A 174 -6.70 -13.01 10.16
C ILE A 174 -7.24 -13.64 8.87
N HIS A 175 -7.60 -14.92 8.90
CA HIS A 175 -8.22 -15.59 7.75
C HIS A 175 -9.50 -14.88 7.30
N GLN A 176 -10.41 -14.59 8.24
CA GLN A 176 -11.67 -13.92 7.94
C GLN A 176 -11.47 -12.45 7.56
N LEU A 177 -10.48 -11.77 8.12
CA LEU A 177 -10.11 -10.41 7.74
C LEU A 177 -9.69 -10.35 6.26
N ILE A 178 -8.79 -11.24 5.83
CA ILE A 178 -8.29 -11.25 4.44
C ILE A 178 -9.37 -11.74 3.47
N LEU A 179 -10.13 -12.79 3.82
CA LEU A 179 -11.28 -13.23 3.03
C LEU A 179 -12.31 -12.09 2.89
N GLY A 180 -12.53 -11.34 3.96
CA GLY A 180 -13.39 -10.17 3.96
C GLY A 180 -12.90 -9.06 3.04
N ALA A 181 -11.58 -8.80 3.01
CA ALA A 181 -10.99 -7.82 2.11
C ALA A 181 -11.16 -8.25 0.64
N ILE A 182 -10.96 -9.54 0.31
CA ILE A 182 -11.19 -10.06 -1.05
C ILE A 182 -12.65 -9.85 -1.48
N ASN A 183 -13.60 -10.16 -0.59
CA ASN A 183 -15.02 -9.97 -0.90
C ASN A 183 -15.40 -8.49 -1.04
N THR A 184 -14.82 -7.61 -0.21
CA THR A 184 -15.04 -6.16 -0.30
C THR A 184 -14.48 -5.60 -1.61
N GLN A 185 -13.25 -5.96 -1.98
CA GLN A 185 -12.67 -5.56 -3.26
C GLN A 185 -13.46 -6.09 -4.46
N ALA A 186 -14.05 -7.29 -4.39
CA ALA A 186 -14.91 -7.80 -5.46
C ALA A 186 -16.13 -6.89 -5.69
N GLU A 187 -16.75 -6.36 -4.62
CA GLU A 187 -17.87 -5.41 -4.74
C GLU A 187 -17.44 -4.08 -5.37
N TYR A 188 -16.25 -3.60 -5.02
CA TYR A 188 -15.66 -2.40 -5.62
C TYR A 188 -15.39 -2.56 -7.12
N VAL A 189 -14.76 -3.67 -7.52
CA VAL A 189 -14.51 -3.99 -8.93
C VAL A 189 -15.82 -4.13 -9.71
N ILE A 190 -16.86 -4.75 -9.15
CA ILE A 190 -18.16 -4.86 -9.82
C ILE A 190 -18.80 -3.48 -10.02
N GLY A 191 -18.71 -2.61 -9.02
CA GLY A 191 -19.38 -1.31 -9.04
C GLY A 191 -18.68 -0.27 -9.89
N SER A 192 -17.35 -0.21 -9.87
CA SER A 192 -16.58 0.81 -10.61
C SER A 192 -15.16 0.32 -10.93
N PRO A 193 -14.99 -0.56 -11.95
CA PRO A 193 -13.73 -1.27 -12.22
C PRO A 193 -12.59 -0.38 -12.74
N TYR A 194 -12.90 0.86 -13.11
CA TYR A 194 -11.93 1.86 -13.57
C TYR A 194 -11.37 2.72 -12.44
N CYS A 195 -11.87 2.59 -11.22
CA CYS A 195 -11.49 3.45 -10.12
C CYS A 195 -10.46 2.79 -9.19
N ASN A 196 -9.47 3.57 -8.73
CA ASN A 196 -8.41 3.14 -7.82
C ASN A 196 -8.87 3.11 -6.36
N ALA A 197 -9.76 4.02 -5.95
CA ALA A 197 -10.07 4.29 -4.55
C ALA A 197 -11.57 4.32 -4.22
N PHE A 198 -11.94 3.76 -3.08
CA PHE A 198 -13.34 3.54 -2.71
C PHE A 198 -13.70 4.07 -1.32
N GLN A 199 -14.96 4.50 -1.21
CA GLN A 199 -15.58 4.94 0.03
C GLN A 199 -15.89 3.75 0.95
N PRO A 200 -16.16 3.99 2.25
CA PRO A 200 -16.57 2.93 3.15
C PRO A 200 -17.76 2.13 2.62
N PRO A 201 -17.78 0.79 2.76
CA PRO A 201 -18.88 -0.04 2.31
C PRO A 201 -20.20 0.46 2.90
N PRO A 202 -21.29 0.57 2.12
CA PRO A 202 -22.57 1.06 2.64
C PRO A 202 -23.04 0.34 3.93
N PRO A 203 -22.87 -0.99 4.08
CA PRO A 203 -23.23 -1.70 5.31
C PRO A 203 -22.42 -1.33 6.56
N SER A 204 -21.25 -0.70 6.41
CA SER A 204 -20.41 -0.28 7.53
C SER A 204 -21.06 0.83 8.37
N GLY A 205 -21.98 1.60 7.78
CA GLY A 205 -22.56 2.79 8.39
C GLY A 205 -21.58 3.96 8.57
N LEU A 206 -20.34 3.81 8.09
CA LEU A 206 -19.35 4.88 8.07
C LEU A 206 -19.72 5.91 6.99
N LYS A 207 -19.38 7.17 7.24
CA LYS A 207 -19.68 8.26 6.31
C LYS A 207 -18.60 8.33 5.22
N PRO A 208 -18.98 8.46 3.94
CA PRO A 208 -18.05 8.82 2.88
C PRO A 208 -17.33 10.14 3.15
N THR A 209 -16.11 10.25 2.63
CA THR A 209 -15.33 11.49 2.65
C THR A 209 -15.23 12.00 1.22
N PHE A 210 -15.79 13.17 0.93
CA PHE A 210 -15.77 13.74 -0.42
C PHE A 210 -14.58 14.70 -0.56
N GLN A 211 -13.76 14.48 -1.59
CA GLN A 211 -12.78 15.47 -2.03
C GLN A 211 -13.44 16.30 -3.13
N GLY A 212 -13.37 17.63 -3.01
CA GLY A 212 -14.08 18.58 -3.87
C GLY A 212 -13.44 18.77 -5.24
N ASP A 213 -12.82 17.73 -5.80
CA ASP A 213 -11.77 17.88 -6.82
C ASP A 213 -12.31 18.10 -8.24
N GLY A 214 -13.63 17.91 -8.43
CA GLY A 214 -14.31 18.28 -9.67
C GLY A 214 -13.91 17.43 -10.87
N ASP A 215 -13.57 16.16 -10.65
CA ASP A 215 -13.17 15.23 -11.71
C ASP A 215 -14.29 15.01 -12.73
N ASN A 216 -13.94 15.08 -14.01
CA ASN A 216 -14.79 14.73 -15.13
C ASN A 216 -14.38 13.36 -15.68
N VAL A 217 -15.19 12.35 -15.40
CA VAL A 217 -14.84 10.95 -15.63
C VAL A 217 -15.92 10.25 -16.44
N HIS A 218 -15.48 9.43 -17.40
CA HIS A 218 -16.32 8.47 -18.09
C HIS A 218 -15.68 7.08 -17.96
N PRO A 219 -16.44 6.01 -17.64
CA PRO A 219 -17.86 6.03 -17.25
C PRO A 219 -18.13 6.84 -15.97
N ILE A 220 -19.37 7.33 -15.83
CA ILE A 220 -19.79 8.07 -14.63
C ILE A 220 -19.83 7.11 -13.44
N TYR A 221 -19.33 7.55 -12.29
CA TYR A 221 -19.35 6.80 -11.04
C TYR A 221 -20.18 7.50 -9.96
N GLU A 222 -20.59 6.73 -8.95
CA GLU A 222 -21.30 7.24 -7.78
C GLU A 222 -20.29 7.72 -6.73
N GLN A 223 -20.25 9.02 -6.45
CA GLN A 223 -19.29 9.62 -5.50
C GLN A 223 -19.47 9.13 -4.06
N SER A 224 -20.65 8.64 -3.69
CA SER A 224 -20.85 8.00 -2.37
C SER A 224 -20.27 6.59 -2.27
N PHE A 225 -19.80 6.02 -3.40
CA PHE A 225 -19.20 4.70 -3.50
C PHE A 225 -17.71 4.75 -3.84
N VAL A 226 -17.31 5.68 -4.71
CA VAL A 226 -15.93 5.87 -5.17
C VAL A 226 -15.34 7.11 -4.52
N PHE A 227 -14.10 7.00 -4.06
CA PHE A 227 -13.34 8.11 -3.51
C PHE A 227 -12.59 8.87 -4.61
N GLU A 228 -11.85 8.14 -5.43
CA GLU A 228 -11.13 8.66 -6.60
C GLU A 228 -11.23 7.62 -7.73
N CYS A 229 -11.31 8.10 -8.98
CA CYS A 229 -11.49 7.22 -10.14
C CYS A 229 -10.37 7.34 -11.17
N LYS A 230 -9.11 7.30 -10.72
CA LYS A 230 -7.96 7.18 -11.61
C LYS A 230 -7.79 5.73 -12.04
N TYR A 231 -7.78 5.47 -13.35
CA TYR A 231 -7.64 4.12 -13.88
C TYR A 231 -6.19 3.66 -13.88
N GLU A 232 -5.95 2.67 -13.03
CA GLU A 232 -4.66 2.04 -12.80
C GLU A 232 -4.79 0.55 -13.05
N LEU A 233 -4.06 0.03 -14.04
CA LEU A 233 -4.10 -1.39 -14.36
C LEU A 233 -3.72 -2.26 -13.15
N ASP A 234 -2.82 -1.77 -12.29
CA ASP A 234 -2.41 -2.49 -11.10
C ASP A 234 -3.50 -2.57 -10.03
N SER A 235 -4.48 -1.66 -9.97
CA SER A 235 -5.59 -1.77 -9.03
C SER A 235 -6.35 -3.09 -9.22
N LEU A 236 -6.58 -3.46 -10.48
CA LEU A 236 -7.19 -4.75 -10.85
C LEU A 236 -6.21 -5.92 -10.68
N ALA A 237 -4.91 -5.72 -10.90
CA ALA A 237 -3.91 -6.76 -10.66
C ALA A 237 -3.78 -7.09 -9.15
N HIS A 238 -3.87 -6.08 -8.28
CA HIS A 238 -3.84 -6.25 -6.83
C HIS A 238 -5.08 -7.00 -6.31
N PHE A 239 -6.27 -6.78 -6.88
CA PHE A 239 -7.45 -7.60 -6.60
C PHE A 239 -7.21 -9.10 -6.82
N LEU A 240 -6.58 -9.46 -7.95
CA LEU A 240 -6.18 -10.84 -8.22
C LEU A 240 -5.07 -11.29 -7.28
N SER A 241 -4.06 -10.45 -7.03
CA SER A 241 -2.93 -10.76 -6.16
C SER A 241 -3.37 -11.08 -4.73
N LEU A 242 -4.30 -10.31 -4.15
CA LEU A 242 -4.85 -10.57 -2.82
C LEU A 242 -5.47 -11.98 -2.73
N SER A 243 -6.25 -12.34 -3.74
CA SER A 243 -6.89 -13.66 -3.85
C SER A 243 -5.87 -14.78 -4.04
N ASN A 244 -4.87 -14.56 -4.90
CA ASN A 244 -3.83 -15.52 -5.22
C ASN A 244 -2.91 -15.78 -4.02
N GLN A 245 -2.49 -14.73 -3.30
CA GLN A 245 -1.71 -14.84 -2.07
C GLN A 245 -2.48 -15.60 -0.98
N PHE A 246 -3.76 -15.26 -0.78
CA PHE A 246 -4.61 -15.95 0.19
C PHE A 246 -4.72 -17.44 -0.11
N HIS A 247 -4.99 -17.82 -1.36
CA HIS A 247 -4.99 -19.22 -1.76
C HIS A 247 -3.62 -19.89 -1.57
N ASN A 248 -2.53 -19.21 -1.93
CA ASN A 248 -1.18 -19.77 -1.83
C ASN A 248 -0.80 -20.11 -0.38
N HIS A 249 -1.18 -19.28 0.58
CA HIS A 249 -0.86 -19.50 1.99
C HIS A 249 -1.85 -20.41 2.74
N THR A 250 -3.13 -20.43 2.33
CA THR A 250 -4.19 -21.15 3.07
C THR A 250 -4.70 -22.40 2.35
N SER A 251 -4.51 -22.48 1.03
CA SER A 251 -5.20 -23.40 0.11
C SER A 251 -6.74 -23.22 0.08
N SER A 252 -7.29 -22.19 0.74
CA SER A 252 -8.73 -21.91 0.72
C SER A 252 -9.17 -21.41 -0.66
N THR A 253 -10.36 -21.82 -1.06
CA THR A 253 -11.06 -21.37 -2.27
C THR A 253 -12.38 -20.69 -1.94
N GLU A 254 -12.60 -20.30 -0.67
CA GLU A 254 -13.86 -19.71 -0.19
C GLU A 254 -14.22 -18.39 -0.89
N PHE A 255 -13.20 -17.65 -1.35
CA PHE A 255 -13.40 -16.43 -2.13
C PHE A 255 -13.97 -16.72 -3.53
N ILE A 256 -13.88 -17.94 -4.06
CA ILE A 256 -14.40 -18.32 -5.38
C ILE A 256 -15.92 -18.50 -5.28
N ASN A 257 -16.62 -17.37 -5.16
CA ASN A 257 -18.07 -17.27 -5.10
C ASN A 257 -18.62 -16.51 -6.32
N ALA A 258 -19.95 -16.42 -6.43
CA ALA A 258 -20.59 -15.79 -7.59
C ALA A 258 -20.25 -14.29 -7.74
N ARG A 259 -20.07 -13.55 -6.64
CA ARG A 259 -19.70 -12.12 -6.70
C ARG A 259 -18.26 -11.97 -7.17
N TRP A 260 -17.33 -12.74 -6.63
CA TRP A 260 -15.94 -12.72 -7.06
C TRP A 260 -15.77 -13.12 -8.54
N LEU A 261 -16.52 -14.13 -9.02
CA LEU A 261 -16.52 -14.50 -10.44
C LEU A 261 -17.10 -13.39 -11.33
N LEU A 262 -18.13 -12.68 -10.87
CA LEU A 262 -18.65 -11.50 -11.56
C LEU A 262 -17.61 -10.38 -11.63
N ALA A 263 -16.91 -10.09 -10.53
CA ALA A 263 -15.81 -9.13 -10.50
C ALA A 263 -14.68 -9.51 -11.49
N LEU A 264 -14.37 -10.80 -11.60
CA LEU A 264 -13.40 -11.32 -12.55
C LEU A 264 -13.86 -11.13 -14.01
N ASP A 265 -15.13 -11.38 -14.31
CA ASP A 265 -15.69 -11.09 -15.64
C ASP A 265 -15.64 -9.59 -15.96
N THR A 266 -16.00 -8.72 -15.01
CA THR A 266 -15.88 -7.25 -15.15
C THR A 266 -14.44 -6.82 -15.41
N LEU A 267 -13.47 -7.39 -14.69
CA LEU A 267 -12.04 -7.12 -14.91
C LEU A 267 -11.63 -7.48 -16.35
N LEU A 268 -12.07 -8.64 -16.86
CA LEU A 268 -11.76 -9.07 -18.23
C LEU A 268 -12.37 -8.16 -19.29
N ASP A 269 -13.54 -7.57 -19.02
CA ASP A 269 -14.14 -6.57 -19.90
C ASP A 269 -13.30 -5.29 -19.94
N VAL A 270 -12.79 -4.83 -18.79
CA VAL A 270 -11.84 -3.71 -18.75
C VAL A 270 -10.55 -4.02 -19.52
N LEU A 271 -9.96 -5.21 -19.36
CA LEU A 271 -8.78 -5.59 -20.13
C LEU A 271 -9.05 -5.54 -21.63
N LYS A 272 -10.22 -6.02 -22.07
CA LYS A 272 -10.63 -5.97 -23.47
C LYS A 272 -10.79 -4.52 -23.96
N GLU A 273 -11.41 -3.66 -23.19
CA GLU A 273 -11.63 -2.25 -23.52
C GLU A 273 -10.32 -1.47 -23.60
N GLN A 274 -9.43 -1.68 -22.63
CA GLN A 274 -8.17 -0.96 -22.50
C GLN A 274 -7.02 -1.55 -23.32
N SER A 275 -7.25 -2.66 -24.02
CA SER A 275 -6.36 -3.20 -25.07
C SER A 275 -6.65 -2.64 -26.47
N LYS A 276 -7.71 -1.83 -26.64
CA LYS A 276 -8.06 -1.28 -27.96
C LYS A 276 -7.06 -0.20 -28.39
N PRO A 277 -6.61 -0.21 -29.67
CA PRO A 277 -5.77 0.85 -30.19
C PRO A 277 -6.53 2.15 -30.31
N THR A 278 -5.79 3.26 -30.42
CA THR A 278 -6.41 4.58 -30.65
C THR A 278 -7.05 4.67 -32.03
N PHE A 279 -6.48 4.03 -33.04
CA PHE A 279 -6.95 4.05 -34.42
C PHE A 279 -7.20 2.63 -34.94
N ASP A 280 -8.20 2.48 -35.80
CA ASP A 280 -8.45 1.25 -36.54
C ASP A 280 -7.29 0.96 -37.50
N GLU A 281 -6.77 -0.27 -37.46
CA GLU A 281 -5.57 -0.64 -38.23
C GLU A 281 -5.80 -0.63 -39.75
N THR A 282 -7.03 -0.82 -40.22
CA THR A 282 -7.35 -0.92 -41.67
C THR A 282 -7.77 0.43 -42.25
N THR A 283 -8.59 1.17 -41.52
CA THR A 283 -9.23 2.40 -42.01
C THR A 283 -8.57 3.67 -41.48
N GLY A 284 -7.76 3.57 -40.42
CA GLY A 284 -7.13 4.72 -39.75
C GLY A 284 -8.11 5.58 -38.95
N THR A 285 -9.37 5.16 -38.81
CA THR A 285 -10.37 5.96 -38.07
C THR A 285 -10.11 5.91 -36.58
N TYR A 286 -10.33 7.04 -35.91
CA TYR A 286 -10.25 7.12 -34.45
C TYR A 286 -11.36 6.29 -33.79
N LEU A 287 -10.99 5.38 -32.87
CA LEU A 287 -11.91 4.42 -32.27
C LEU A 287 -12.55 4.89 -30.95
N GLY A 288 -11.99 5.90 -30.31
CA GLY A 288 -12.38 6.24 -28.93
C GLY A 288 -11.69 5.39 -27.87
N ASN A 289 -11.76 5.83 -26.62
CA ASN A 289 -11.56 4.99 -25.45
C ASN A 289 -12.79 5.07 -24.53
N GLU A 290 -13.11 3.95 -23.88
CA GLU A 290 -14.19 3.86 -22.90
C GLU A 290 -13.86 4.75 -21.69
N TYR A 291 -12.68 4.60 -21.12
CA TYR A 291 -12.25 5.42 -19.99
C TYR A 291 -11.73 6.79 -20.43
N ARG A 292 -12.21 7.85 -19.78
CA ARG A 292 -11.67 9.21 -19.87
C ARG A 292 -11.68 9.87 -18.52
N TRP A 293 -10.69 10.71 -18.25
CA TRP A 293 -10.57 11.37 -16.96
C TRP A 293 -9.89 12.73 -17.09
N GLN A 294 -10.47 13.76 -16.48
CA GLN A 294 -9.87 15.08 -16.37
C GLN A 294 -10.14 15.69 -15.00
N ARG A 295 -9.16 16.46 -14.51
CA ARG A 295 -9.24 17.30 -13.32
C ARG A 295 -8.73 18.69 -13.67
N HIS A 296 -9.33 19.72 -13.07
CA HIS A 296 -8.84 21.09 -13.21
C HIS A 296 -7.66 21.30 -12.25
N THR A 297 -6.45 21.32 -12.78
CA THR A 297 -5.21 21.34 -12.01
C THR A 297 -4.08 21.96 -12.83
N ASP A 298 -3.06 22.48 -12.12
CA ASP A 298 -1.81 22.97 -12.70
C ASP A 298 -0.70 21.89 -12.72
N SER A 299 -0.96 20.72 -12.15
CA SER A 299 -0.02 19.59 -12.20
C SER A 299 -0.29 18.71 -13.42
N GLY A 300 0.73 18.55 -14.27
CA GLY A 300 0.64 17.71 -15.47
C GLY A 300 0.50 16.21 -15.16
N THR A 301 0.82 15.75 -13.95
CA THR A 301 0.60 14.35 -13.54
C THR A 301 -0.80 14.10 -13.02
N GLU A 302 -1.54 15.15 -12.68
CA GLU A 302 -2.89 15.06 -12.12
C GLU A 302 -3.97 15.27 -13.18
N THR A 303 -3.67 15.04 -14.47
CA THR A 303 -4.66 15.12 -15.56
C THR A 303 -4.20 14.40 -16.83
N LEU A 304 -5.15 14.03 -17.68
CA LEU A 304 -4.88 13.38 -18.95
C LEU A 304 -5.08 14.36 -20.12
N GLY A 305 -4.12 14.35 -21.05
CA GLY A 305 -4.22 15.09 -22.31
C GLY A 305 -5.34 14.58 -23.22
N LEU A 306 -5.53 15.28 -24.35
CA LEU A 306 -6.51 14.92 -25.39
C LEU A 306 -7.93 14.74 -24.83
N SER A 307 -8.42 15.72 -24.06
CA SER A 307 -9.77 15.67 -23.46
C SER A 307 -10.00 14.41 -22.60
N GLY A 308 -8.99 14.05 -21.81
CA GLY A 308 -9.07 12.97 -20.83
C GLY A 308 -8.71 11.58 -21.35
N LEU A 309 -8.23 11.44 -22.58
CA LEU A 309 -7.91 10.15 -23.20
C LEU A 309 -6.49 9.66 -22.87
N GLY A 310 -5.56 10.58 -22.62
CA GLY A 310 -4.13 10.28 -22.61
C GLY A 310 -3.54 10.16 -24.02
N ASN A 311 -2.24 9.86 -24.10
CA ASN A 311 -1.52 9.81 -25.38
C ASN A 311 -1.94 8.60 -26.24
N PRO A 312 -1.89 8.70 -27.58
CA PRO A 312 -2.26 7.61 -28.49
C PRO A 312 -1.43 6.34 -28.28
N LEU A 313 -2.07 5.17 -28.47
CA LEU A 313 -1.46 3.85 -28.37
C LEU A 313 -1.71 3.04 -29.63
N ASN A 314 -0.69 2.33 -30.09
CA ASN A 314 -0.76 1.49 -31.29
C ASN A 314 -1.45 0.14 -31.04
N GLY A 315 -1.89 -0.49 -32.13
CA GLY A 315 -2.52 -1.82 -32.13
C GLY A 315 -1.53 -2.97 -32.15
N GLY A 316 -2.07 -4.19 -32.05
CA GLY A 316 -1.29 -5.43 -32.16
C GLY A 316 -0.31 -5.77 -31.04
N THR A 317 -0.18 -4.94 -29.99
CA THR A 317 0.88 -5.10 -28.96
C THR A 317 0.61 -6.20 -27.95
N GLY A 318 -0.67 -6.54 -27.72
CA GLY A 318 -1.08 -7.41 -26.62
C GLY A 318 -1.04 -6.76 -25.23
N LEU A 319 -0.54 -5.53 -25.11
CA LEU A 319 -0.48 -4.77 -23.87
C LEU A 319 -1.82 -4.08 -23.57
N VAL A 320 -2.03 -3.76 -22.29
CA VAL A 320 -3.22 -3.10 -21.76
C VAL A 320 -2.83 -1.70 -21.27
N ARG A 321 -3.64 -0.69 -21.62
CA ARG A 321 -3.46 0.69 -21.16
C ARG A 321 -3.51 0.76 -19.63
N SER A 322 -2.69 1.62 -19.03
CA SER A 322 -2.88 2.18 -17.69
C SER A 322 -2.88 3.69 -17.85
N ALA A 323 -3.96 4.36 -17.43
CA ALA A 323 -4.04 5.82 -17.55
C ALA A 323 -3.17 6.51 -16.50
N PHE A 324 -3.11 5.92 -15.30
CA PHE A 324 -2.28 6.35 -14.19
C PHE A 324 -1.35 5.22 -13.75
N ARG A 325 -0.31 5.58 -13.01
CA ARG A 325 0.68 4.72 -12.38
C ARG A 325 0.23 4.33 -10.97
N PRO A 326 0.92 3.38 -10.32
CA PRO A 326 0.71 3.09 -8.91
C PRO A 326 1.03 4.26 -7.96
N SER A 327 1.61 5.35 -8.47
CA SER A 327 1.81 6.62 -7.75
C SER A 327 0.61 7.57 -7.84
N ASP A 328 -0.49 7.14 -8.47
CA ASP A 328 -1.64 7.95 -8.85
C ASP A 328 -1.31 9.09 -9.88
N ASP A 329 -0.10 9.10 -10.44
CA ASP A 329 0.32 10.04 -11.50
C ASP A 329 -0.03 9.51 -12.90
N ALA A 330 -0.41 10.39 -13.81
CA ALA A 330 -0.66 10.05 -15.21
C ALA A 330 0.56 9.39 -15.88
N THR A 331 0.32 8.35 -16.68
CA THR A 331 1.36 7.75 -17.54
C THR A 331 1.75 8.72 -18.65
N ILE A 332 3.02 8.69 -19.06
CA ILE A 332 3.47 9.45 -20.24
C ILE A 332 3.14 8.63 -21.48
N LEU A 333 3.56 7.36 -21.52
CA LEU A 333 3.12 6.41 -22.54
C LEU A 333 2.24 5.33 -21.88
N GLY A 334 1.02 5.17 -22.39
CA GLY A 334 -0.05 4.46 -21.70
C GLY A 334 0.14 2.96 -21.52
N PHE A 335 1.11 2.30 -22.15
CA PHE A 335 1.46 0.92 -21.81
C PHE A 335 2.54 0.88 -20.74
N LEU A 336 2.10 0.90 -19.48
CA LEU A 336 2.96 0.79 -18.30
C LEU A 336 3.44 -0.65 -18.11
N ILE A 337 4.73 -0.89 -18.32
CA ILE A 337 5.31 -2.23 -18.38
C ILE A 337 5.25 -2.99 -17.04
N PRO A 338 5.59 -2.40 -15.88
CA PRO A 338 5.45 -3.08 -14.59
C PRO A 338 4.02 -3.56 -14.31
N SER A 339 3.01 -2.73 -14.59
CA SER A 339 1.60 -3.11 -14.35
C SER A 339 1.11 -4.18 -15.32
N ASN A 340 1.56 -4.16 -16.57
CA ASN A 340 1.28 -5.25 -17.52
C ASN A 340 1.95 -6.56 -17.09
N ALA A 341 3.19 -6.52 -16.60
CA ALA A 341 3.89 -7.68 -16.06
C ALA A 341 3.18 -8.26 -14.82
N MET A 342 2.71 -7.40 -13.91
CA MET A 342 1.93 -7.82 -12.75
C MET A 342 0.61 -8.47 -13.18
N MET A 343 -0.15 -7.83 -14.08
CA MET A 343 -1.43 -8.35 -14.57
C MET A 343 -1.26 -9.71 -15.25
N ALA A 344 -0.26 -9.88 -16.12
CA ALA A 344 0.04 -11.16 -16.77
C ALA A 344 0.29 -12.27 -15.73
N THR A 345 1.12 -11.97 -14.73
CA THR A 345 1.50 -12.93 -13.68
C THR A 345 0.31 -13.34 -12.84
N GLU A 346 -0.51 -12.39 -12.41
CA GLU A 346 -1.67 -12.66 -11.55
C GLU A 346 -2.80 -13.37 -12.31
N LEU A 347 -3.04 -13.05 -13.59
CA LEU A 347 -3.96 -13.80 -14.43
C LEU A 347 -3.57 -15.27 -14.56
N GLN A 348 -2.29 -15.56 -14.80
CA GLN A 348 -1.79 -16.93 -14.89
C GLN A 348 -1.90 -17.68 -13.55
N ARG A 349 -1.62 -17.01 -12.42
CA ARG A 349 -1.82 -17.59 -11.07
C ARG A 349 -3.29 -17.92 -10.84
N THR A 350 -4.19 -16.98 -11.11
CA THR A 350 -5.63 -17.17 -10.96
C THR A 350 -6.15 -18.28 -11.88
N ALA A 351 -5.66 -18.36 -13.13
CA ALA A 351 -6.01 -19.42 -14.07
C ALA A 351 -5.72 -20.81 -13.47
N ARG A 352 -4.53 -21.02 -12.88
CA ARG A 352 -4.15 -22.29 -12.25
C ARG A 352 -5.06 -22.65 -11.06
N ILE A 353 -5.44 -21.66 -10.26
CA ILE A 353 -6.36 -21.87 -9.13
C ILE A 353 -7.75 -22.27 -9.64
N LEU A 354 -8.28 -21.54 -10.62
CA LEU A 354 -9.60 -21.80 -11.19
C LEU A 354 -9.67 -23.14 -11.91
N GLU A 355 -8.60 -23.56 -12.59
CA GLU A 355 -8.53 -24.88 -13.21
C GLU A 355 -8.61 -26.00 -12.17
N LYS A 356 -7.86 -25.89 -11.07
CA LYS A 356 -7.93 -26.84 -9.94
C LYS A 356 -9.30 -26.82 -9.25
N ALA A 357 -9.98 -25.66 -9.21
CA ALA A 357 -11.34 -25.52 -8.70
C ALA A 357 -12.43 -25.97 -9.69
N GLY A 358 -12.07 -26.55 -10.84
CA GLY A 358 -13.02 -27.07 -11.84
C GLY A 358 -13.67 -26.00 -12.72
N LYS A 359 -13.22 -24.75 -12.67
CA LYS A 359 -13.72 -23.60 -13.47
C LYS A 359 -12.96 -23.48 -14.80
N LYS A 360 -12.89 -24.57 -15.56
CA LYS A 360 -12.00 -24.74 -16.72
C LYS A 360 -12.15 -23.65 -17.80
N ASN A 361 -13.38 -23.24 -18.13
CA ASN A 361 -13.60 -22.28 -19.22
C ASN A 361 -13.02 -20.90 -18.92
N ILE A 362 -13.30 -20.35 -17.72
CA ILE A 362 -12.76 -19.07 -17.32
C ILE A 362 -11.25 -19.16 -17.05
N ALA A 363 -10.76 -20.29 -16.51
CA ALA A 363 -9.33 -20.53 -16.36
C ALA A 363 -8.58 -20.45 -17.70
N ALA A 364 -9.11 -21.07 -18.75
CA ALA A 364 -8.53 -21.00 -20.10
C ALA A 364 -8.50 -19.56 -20.64
N LYS A 365 -9.59 -18.80 -20.44
CA LYS A 365 -9.66 -17.37 -20.83
C LYS A 365 -8.62 -16.52 -20.08
N LEU A 366 -8.43 -16.74 -18.78
CA LEU A 366 -7.40 -16.04 -18.00
C LEU A 366 -6.00 -16.39 -18.47
N LYS A 367 -5.74 -17.67 -18.76
CA LYS A 367 -4.46 -18.12 -19.29
C LYS A 367 -4.13 -17.45 -20.63
N GLU A 368 -5.10 -17.40 -21.55
CA GLU A 368 -4.95 -16.72 -22.84
C GLU A 368 -4.58 -15.24 -22.68
N TRP A 369 -5.28 -14.53 -21.79
CA TRP A 369 -4.95 -13.14 -21.47
C TRP A 369 -3.56 -12.98 -20.85
N GLY A 370 -3.21 -13.83 -19.88
CA GLY A 370 -1.89 -13.82 -19.25
C GLY A 370 -0.76 -14.03 -20.25
N ASP A 371 -0.88 -15.05 -21.11
CA ASP A 371 0.10 -15.38 -22.16
C ASP A 371 0.23 -14.22 -23.18
N LYS A 372 -0.90 -13.60 -23.56
CA LYS A 372 -0.93 -12.47 -24.50
C LYS A 372 -0.21 -11.24 -23.95
N ILE A 373 -0.50 -10.86 -22.70
CA ILE A 373 0.12 -9.69 -22.07
C ILE A 373 1.60 -9.94 -21.80
N GLU A 374 1.98 -11.13 -21.31
CA GLU A 374 3.38 -11.52 -21.11
C GLU A 374 4.18 -11.40 -22.40
N LYS A 375 3.66 -11.94 -23.50
CA LYS A 375 4.29 -11.81 -24.82
C LYS A 375 4.45 -10.33 -25.21
N GLY A 376 3.41 -9.52 -25.01
CA GLY A 376 3.46 -8.08 -25.27
C GLY A 376 4.54 -7.35 -24.47
N VAL A 377 4.73 -7.70 -23.19
CA VAL A 377 5.79 -7.14 -22.34
C VAL A 377 7.17 -7.50 -22.89
N TRP A 378 7.39 -8.75 -23.29
CA TRP A 378 8.68 -9.16 -23.86
C TRP A 378 8.97 -8.53 -25.22
N GLU A 379 7.95 -8.43 -26.08
CA GLU A 379 8.09 -7.96 -27.46
C GLU A 379 8.25 -6.43 -27.53
N HIS A 380 7.48 -5.69 -26.75
CA HIS A 380 7.43 -4.23 -26.83
C HIS A 380 8.06 -3.53 -25.61
N GLY A 381 8.07 -4.18 -24.45
CA GLY A 381 8.62 -3.61 -23.21
C GLY A 381 10.14 -3.75 -23.09
N VAL A 382 10.80 -4.64 -23.83
CA VAL A 382 12.26 -4.78 -23.80
C VAL A 382 12.90 -3.96 -24.92
N VAL A 383 13.75 -3.01 -24.55
CA VAL A 383 14.43 -2.09 -25.48
C VAL A 383 15.94 -2.13 -25.29
N THR A 384 16.69 -1.70 -26.31
CA THR A 384 18.16 -1.65 -26.26
C THR A 384 18.64 -0.29 -25.77
N ASN A 385 19.24 -0.25 -24.59
CA ASN A 385 19.94 0.90 -24.04
C ASN A 385 21.43 0.88 -24.42
N LYS A 386 21.98 2.03 -24.81
CA LYS A 386 23.38 2.17 -25.24
C LYS A 386 24.43 1.75 -24.20
N LYS A 387 24.17 1.99 -22.91
CA LYS A 387 25.11 1.70 -21.80
C LYS A 387 24.81 0.38 -21.10
N TYR A 388 23.52 0.04 -20.94
CA TYR A 388 23.10 -1.09 -20.12
C TYR A 388 22.69 -2.33 -20.92
N GLY A 389 22.64 -2.27 -22.26
CA GLY A 389 22.19 -3.39 -23.09
C GLY A 389 20.67 -3.51 -23.13
N LYS A 390 20.14 -4.72 -23.23
CA LYS A 390 18.68 -4.95 -23.20
C LYS A 390 18.14 -4.68 -21.79
N VAL A 391 17.15 -3.79 -21.70
CA VAL A 391 16.47 -3.40 -20.46
C VAL A 391 14.96 -3.37 -20.67
N PHE A 392 14.19 -3.49 -19.61
CA PHE A 392 12.77 -3.14 -19.65
C PHE A 392 12.62 -1.61 -19.67
N ALA A 393 11.80 -1.09 -20.58
CA ALA A 393 11.27 0.25 -20.50
C ALA A 393 10.23 0.34 -19.39
N PHE A 394 10.03 1.53 -18.84
CA PHE A 394 8.99 1.79 -17.85
C PHE A 394 7.62 1.88 -18.53
N GLU A 395 7.57 2.64 -19.63
CA GLU A 395 6.36 2.92 -20.39
C GLU A 395 6.67 2.87 -21.90
N VAL A 396 5.72 2.37 -22.69
CA VAL A 396 5.79 2.32 -24.17
C VAL A 396 4.45 2.71 -24.82
N ASP A 397 4.46 3.01 -26.11
CA ASP A 397 3.27 3.42 -26.87
C ASP A 397 2.85 2.42 -27.97
N GLY A 398 3.70 1.44 -28.28
CA GLY A 398 3.52 0.51 -29.39
C GLY A 398 3.88 1.07 -30.78
N TYR A 399 4.22 2.36 -30.89
CA TYR A 399 4.77 2.97 -32.11
C TYR A 399 6.31 2.91 -32.15
N GLY A 400 6.94 2.60 -31.01
CA GLY A 400 8.39 2.45 -30.87
C GLY A 400 9.00 3.44 -29.87
N SER A 401 8.21 4.32 -29.28
CA SER A 401 8.67 5.18 -28.19
C SER A 401 8.76 4.40 -26.89
N SER A 402 9.72 4.76 -26.06
CA SER A 402 9.92 4.17 -24.73
C SER A 402 10.42 5.21 -23.73
N ILE A 403 9.96 5.09 -22.49
CA ILE A 403 10.48 5.87 -21.36
C ILE A 403 11.39 4.96 -20.53
N LEU A 404 12.63 5.41 -20.29
CA LEU A 404 13.61 4.72 -19.45
C LEU A 404 13.72 5.43 -18.10
N MET A 405 13.06 4.88 -17.11
CA MET A 405 13.06 5.33 -15.71
C MET A 405 12.60 4.17 -14.81
N ASP A 406 12.44 4.42 -13.52
CA ASP A 406 11.56 3.64 -12.66
C ASP A 406 10.92 4.57 -11.61
N ASP A 407 9.80 4.13 -11.04
CA ASP A 407 9.10 4.80 -9.94
C ASP A 407 9.16 3.92 -8.68
N ALA A 408 9.04 4.53 -7.50
CA ALA A 408 9.08 3.83 -6.24
C ALA A 408 7.85 2.95 -5.94
N ASN A 409 6.68 3.29 -6.50
CA ASN A 409 5.42 2.63 -6.18
C ASN A 409 5.31 1.28 -6.89
N LEU A 410 4.67 0.29 -6.24
CA LEU A 410 4.53 -1.06 -6.77
C LEU A 410 3.23 -1.23 -7.55
N PRO A 411 3.25 -1.90 -8.72
CA PRO A 411 4.41 -2.54 -9.37
C PRO A 411 5.41 -1.57 -10.02
N SER A 412 6.70 -1.84 -9.83
CA SER A 412 7.84 -1.13 -10.45
C SER A 412 8.76 -2.09 -11.22
N LEU A 413 9.68 -1.57 -12.04
CA LEU A 413 10.66 -2.40 -12.74
C LEU A 413 11.59 -3.11 -11.76
N LEU A 414 11.97 -2.44 -10.66
CA LEU A 414 12.79 -3.02 -9.61
C LEU A 414 12.13 -4.27 -9.00
N ALA A 415 10.80 -4.26 -8.89
CA ALA A 415 10.01 -5.30 -8.24
C ALA A 415 9.62 -6.50 -9.13
N LEU A 416 9.97 -6.52 -10.43
CA LEU A 416 9.56 -7.58 -11.35
C LEU A 416 9.82 -9.02 -10.82
N PRO A 417 10.92 -9.32 -10.10
CA PRO A 417 11.10 -10.62 -9.47
C PRO A 417 10.15 -10.92 -8.32
N LEU A 418 9.82 -9.92 -7.48
CA LEU A 418 8.86 -10.08 -6.38
C LEU A 418 7.45 -10.33 -6.91
N LEU A 419 7.09 -9.68 -8.01
CA LEU A 419 5.84 -9.94 -8.72
C LEU A 419 5.79 -11.38 -9.26
N GLY A 420 6.95 -11.98 -9.52
CA GLY A 420 7.10 -13.32 -10.10
C GLY A 420 7.06 -13.32 -11.63
N PHE A 421 7.31 -12.18 -12.27
CA PHE A 421 7.32 -12.06 -13.73
C PHE A 421 8.63 -12.57 -14.34
N VAL A 422 9.76 -12.33 -13.67
CA VAL A 422 11.09 -12.81 -14.08
C VAL A 422 11.88 -13.31 -12.88
N ASP A 423 12.82 -14.22 -13.11
CA ASP A 423 13.80 -14.58 -12.08
C ASP A 423 14.75 -13.40 -11.81
N ALA A 424 15.21 -13.24 -10.57
CA ALA A 424 16.22 -12.24 -10.22
C ALA A 424 17.54 -12.41 -11.00
N ASN A 425 17.79 -13.62 -11.54
CA ASN A 425 18.93 -13.90 -12.40
C ASN A 425 18.75 -13.53 -13.87
N ASN A 426 17.56 -13.14 -14.31
CA ASN A 426 17.29 -12.78 -15.70
C ASN A 426 18.21 -11.63 -16.15
N GLU A 427 18.87 -11.80 -17.31
CA GLU A 427 19.86 -10.84 -17.80
C GLU A 427 19.26 -9.45 -18.08
N VAL A 428 18.07 -9.40 -18.70
CA VAL A 428 17.36 -8.14 -18.97
C VAL A 428 16.99 -7.46 -17.67
N TYR A 429 16.53 -8.21 -16.67
CA TYR A 429 16.27 -7.66 -15.33
C TYR A 429 17.54 -7.13 -14.67
N LYS A 430 18.67 -7.86 -14.67
CA LYS A 430 19.93 -7.38 -14.09
C LYS A 430 20.40 -6.08 -14.73
N ASN A 431 20.31 -5.99 -16.06
CA ASN A 431 20.61 -4.77 -16.81
C ASN A 431 19.67 -3.63 -16.42
N THR A 432 18.38 -3.92 -16.28
CA THR A 432 17.36 -2.95 -15.86
C THR A 432 17.62 -2.47 -14.44
N ARG A 433 17.82 -3.37 -13.48
CA ARG A 433 18.18 -3.08 -12.08
C ARG A 433 19.41 -2.16 -12.00
N LYS A 434 20.46 -2.47 -12.77
CA LYS A 434 21.67 -1.63 -12.85
C LYS A 434 21.39 -0.25 -13.42
N MET A 435 20.52 -0.14 -14.42
CA MET A 435 20.11 1.13 -15.02
C MET A 435 19.31 1.98 -14.01
N ILE A 436 18.31 1.38 -13.37
CA ILE A 436 17.34 2.11 -12.55
C ILE A 436 17.88 2.51 -11.17
N LEU A 437 18.95 1.85 -10.71
CA LEU A 437 19.71 2.19 -9.50
C LEU A 437 20.98 3.03 -9.80
N ASP A 438 21.09 3.59 -11.00
CA ASP A 438 22.17 4.51 -11.38
C ASP A 438 21.57 5.89 -11.68
N LYS A 439 22.14 6.94 -11.06
CA LYS A 439 21.75 8.35 -11.28
C LYS A 439 21.81 8.77 -12.75
N LYS A 440 22.69 8.15 -13.55
CA LYS A 440 22.78 8.40 -15.00
C LYS A 440 21.80 7.56 -15.84
N GLY A 441 21.21 6.52 -15.24
CA GLY A 441 20.30 5.59 -15.91
C GLY A 441 18.83 5.85 -15.61
N ASN A 442 18.49 6.39 -14.44
CA ASN A 442 17.13 6.75 -14.04
C ASN A 442 17.05 8.20 -13.53
N PRO A 443 16.22 9.06 -14.15
CA PRO A 443 16.05 10.44 -13.70
C PRO A 443 15.51 10.58 -12.27
N TYR A 444 14.87 9.54 -11.74
CA TYR A 444 14.32 9.50 -10.39
C TYR A 444 15.15 8.65 -9.42
N TYR A 445 16.36 8.21 -9.79
CA TYR A 445 17.32 7.70 -8.80
C TYR A 445 18.04 8.88 -8.16
N LEU A 446 17.55 9.27 -6.98
CA LEU A 446 17.99 10.46 -6.27
C LEU A 446 19.11 10.11 -5.29
N VAL A 447 20.11 10.98 -5.23
CA VAL A 447 21.31 10.81 -4.39
C VAL A 447 21.54 12.10 -3.62
N GLY A 448 21.61 12.01 -2.29
CA GLY A 448 21.86 13.12 -1.38
C GLY A 448 22.63 12.71 -0.14
N SER A 449 22.90 13.68 0.74
CA SER A 449 23.73 13.44 1.93
C SER A 449 23.07 12.60 3.03
N SER A 450 21.73 12.57 3.04
CA SER A 450 20.92 11.90 4.07
C SER A 450 20.35 10.57 3.61
N PHE A 451 19.98 10.43 2.33
CA PHE A 451 19.28 9.26 1.82
C PHE A 451 19.48 9.12 0.30
N ASN A 452 19.45 7.90 -0.21
CA ASN A 452 19.52 7.60 -1.64
C ASN A 452 18.45 6.58 -1.99
N GLY A 453 17.83 6.71 -3.16
CA GLY A 453 16.83 5.75 -3.63
C GLY A 453 16.04 6.25 -4.83
N ILE A 454 15.13 5.40 -5.30
CA ILE A 454 14.18 5.77 -6.35
C ILE A 454 13.06 6.62 -5.72
N GLY A 455 12.73 7.73 -6.35
CA GLY A 455 11.55 8.54 -6.06
C GLY A 455 10.53 8.45 -7.19
N GLY A 456 10.01 9.59 -7.61
CA GLY A 456 9.04 9.71 -8.68
C GLY A 456 8.63 11.17 -8.89
N PRO A 457 7.84 11.47 -9.93
CA PRO A 457 7.34 12.82 -10.15
C PRO A 457 6.33 13.26 -9.08
N HIS A 458 5.65 12.33 -8.40
CA HIS A 458 4.61 12.62 -7.39
C HIS A 458 5.04 13.64 -6.33
N VAL A 459 6.18 13.41 -5.67
CA VAL A 459 6.75 14.34 -4.66
C VAL A 459 7.82 15.25 -5.28
N GLY A 460 8.42 14.82 -6.39
CA GLY A 460 9.37 15.60 -7.18
C GLY A 460 10.84 15.24 -6.95
N LEU A 461 11.72 16.11 -7.44
CA LEU A 461 13.14 15.79 -7.73
C LEU A 461 14.08 15.75 -6.52
N ARG A 462 13.56 15.80 -5.29
CA ARG A 462 14.37 15.84 -4.06
C ARG A 462 14.01 14.76 -3.05
N SER A 463 12.96 13.98 -3.31
CA SER A 463 12.43 13.03 -2.33
C SER A 463 12.44 11.61 -2.88
N ALA A 464 13.20 10.72 -2.24
CA ALA A 464 13.23 9.29 -2.54
C ALA A 464 12.39 8.52 -1.53
N TRP A 465 11.90 7.36 -1.94
CA TRP A 465 10.92 6.60 -1.15
C TRP A 465 11.59 5.42 -0.46
N PRO A 466 11.42 5.25 0.87
CA PRO A 466 11.93 4.09 1.58
C PRO A 466 11.47 2.75 1.01
N MET A 467 10.25 2.69 0.47
CA MET A 467 9.72 1.48 -0.16
C MET A 467 10.61 0.97 -1.30
N ALA A 468 11.13 1.86 -2.17
CA ALA A 468 12.02 1.43 -3.26
C ALA A 468 13.33 0.82 -2.73
N VAL A 469 13.86 1.36 -1.63
CA VAL A 469 15.09 0.85 -0.98
C VAL A 469 14.83 -0.51 -0.31
N LEU A 470 13.63 -0.71 0.24
CA LEU A 470 13.21 -2.00 0.79
C LEU A 470 13.01 -3.06 -0.30
N VAL A 471 12.41 -2.67 -1.42
CA VAL A 471 12.29 -3.53 -2.61
C VAL A 471 13.66 -3.87 -3.17
N GLN A 472 14.61 -2.92 -3.18
CA GLN A 472 16.00 -3.16 -3.56
C GLN A 472 16.63 -4.26 -2.69
N ALA A 473 16.39 -4.24 -1.38
CA ALA A 473 16.86 -5.29 -0.46
C ALA A 473 16.21 -6.65 -0.74
N MET A 474 14.88 -6.70 -0.89
CA MET A 474 14.15 -7.94 -1.16
C MET A 474 14.52 -8.59 -2.51
N THR A 475 15.06 -7.81 -3.43
CA THR A 475 15.48 -8.28 -4.76
C THR A 475 17.01 -8.41 -4.91
N SER A 476 17.74 -8.39 -3.80
CA SER A 476 19.19 -8.62 -3.76
C SER A 476 19.55 -9.96 -3.12
N GLU A 477 20.68 -10.51 -3.56
CA GLU A 477 21.37 -11.63 -2.93
C GLU A 477 22.69 -11.22 -2.26
N ASP A 478 23.09 -9.96 -2.41
CA ASP A 478 24.28 -9.36 -1.81
C ASP A 478 23.96 -8.89 -0.38
N ASP A 479 24.55 -9.55 0.61
CA ASP A 479 24.35 -9.24 2.02
C ASP A 479 24.77 -7.81 2.38
N GLU A 480 25.83 -7.28 1.76
CA GLU A 480 26.28 -5.91 2.00
C GLU A 480 25.33 -4.87 1.39
N GLU A 481 24.72 -5.16 0.23
CA GLU A 481 23.67 -4.31 -0.33
C GLU A 481 22.43 -4.30 0.59
N ILE A 482 21.99 -5.48 1.03
CA ILE A 482 20.82 -5.65 1.89
C ILE A 482 21.00 -4.88 3.21
N THR A 483 22.13 -5.06 3.90
CA THR A 483 22.39 -4.37 5.17
C THR A 483 22.40 -2.85 4.98
N LYS A 484 23.01 -2.32 3.91
CA LYS A 484 23.00 -0.89 3.61
C LYS A 484 21.58 -0.36 3.36
N CYS A 485 20.74 -1.10 2.65
CA CYS A 485 19.34 -0.73 2.44
C CYS A 485 18.58 -0.64 3.77
N LEU A 486 18.70 -1.65 4.64
CA LEU A 486 18.06 -1.67 5.96
C LEU A 486 18.53 -0.51 6.84
N GLU A 487 19.84 -0.27 6.91
CA GLU A 487 20.40 0.84 7.68
C GLU A 487 19.94 2.19 7.15
N SER A 488 19.92 2.37 5.81
CA SER A 488 19.46 3.60 5.17
C SER A 488 18.02 3.92 5.57
N VAL A 489 17.11 2.95 5.49
CA VAL A 489 15.70 3.12 5.87
C VAL A 489 15.55 3.37 7.37
N LYS A 490 16.23 2.58 8.21
CA LYS A 490 16.19 2.73 9.67
C LYS A 490 16.64 4.13 10.12
N ASN A 491 17.71 4.67 9.53
CA ASN A 491 18.30 5.95 9.92
C ASN A 491 17.40 7.17 9.63
N VAL A 492 16.48 7.04 8.67
CA VAL A 492 15.51 8.09 8.31
C VAL A 492 14.13 7.90 8.96
N SER A 493 13.86 6.71 9.51
CA SER A 493 12.65 6.38 10.29
C SER A 493 12.70 6.85 11.74
N LYS A 494 13.14 8.09 11.99
CA LYS A 494 13.36 8.63 13.36
C LYS A 494 12.10 8.71 14.22
N LEU A 495 10.91 8.73 13.61
CA LEU A 495 9.64 8.65 14.31
C LEU A 495 9.21 7.21 14.62
N GLY A 496 10.03 6.19 14.33
CA GLY A 496 9.69 4.79 14.60
C GLY A 496 8.66 4.20 13.62
N LEU A 497 8.45 4.83 12.46
CA LEU A 497 7.61 4.36 11.35
C LEU A 497 8.32 4.64 10.02
N VAL A 498 7.85 4.00 8.95
CA VAL A 498 8.31 4.24 7.58
C VAL A 498 7.42 5.28 6.92
N HIS A 499 8.05 6.29 6.33
CA HIS A 499 7.39 7.41 5.65
C HIS A 499 7.24 7.15 4.15
N GLU A 500 6.38 7.93 3.50
CA GLU A 500 6.20 7.88 2.04
C GLU A 500 7.48 8.25 1.31
N SER A 501 8.00 9.45 1.58
CA SER A 501 9.21 9.94 0.95
C SER A 501 10.10 10.69 1.94
N ILE A 502 11.41 10.71 1.67
CA ILE A 502 12.43 11.39 2.44
C ILE A 502 13.20 12.33 1.51
N ASN A 503 13.36 13.58 1.92
CA ASN A 503 14.26 14.49 1.22
C ASN A 503 15.70 13.98 1.30
N VAL A 504 16.33 13.75 0.15
CA VAL A 504 17.64 13.10 0.07
C VAL A 504 18.77 13.85 0.75
N ASP A 505 18.65 15.16 0.97
CA ASP A 505 19.62 15.98 1.69
C ASP A 505 19.22 16.28 3.13
N HIS A 506 17.93 16.12 3.48
CA HIS A 506 17.38 16.47 4.79
C HIS A 506 16.47 15.38 5.37
N ALA A 507 17.06 14.41 6.10
CA ALA A 507 16.33 13.26 6.67
C ALA A 507 15.08 13.59 7.51
N SER A 508 15.00 14.78 8.13
CA SER A 508 13.82 15.19 8.92
C SER A 508 12.68 15.76 8.08
N SER A 509 12.89 15.98 6.78
CA SER A 509 11.87 16.44 5.84
C SER A 509 11.34 15.22 5.09
N PHE A 510 10.13 14.81 5.46
CA PHE A 510 9.45 13.64 4.89
C PHE A 510 7.97 13.94 4.63
N THR A 511 7.32 13.09 3.86
CA THR A 511 5.87 13.12 3.62
C THR A 511 5.19 11.93 4.30
N ARG A 512 3.93 12.12 4.71
CA ARG A 512 3.06 11.14 5.39
C ARG A 512 3.71 10.42 6.59
N SER A 513 3.43 10.92 7.79
CA SER A 513 3.86 10.28 9.04
C SER A 513 3.16 8.93 9.29
N TRP A 514 1.99 8.71 8.69
CA TRP A 514 1.20 7.49 8.80
C TRP A 514 0.88 6.96 7.41
N PHE A 515 1.73 6.06 6.93
CA PHE A 515 1.53 5.35 5.68
C PHE A 515 1.64 3.85 5.91
N ALA A 516 0.49 3.19 6.07
CA ALA A 516 0.46 1.80 6.49
C ALA A 516 1.05 0.85 5.44
N TRP A 517 0.90 1.14 4.15
CA TRP A 517 1.53 0.36 3.09
C TRP A 517 3.06 0.37 3.21
N ALA A 518 3.71 1.52 3.41
CA ALA A 518 5.16 1.59 3.58
C ALA A 518 5.65 0.78 4.80
N ASN A 519 4.91 0.84 5.92
CA ASN A 519 5.16 0.01 7.10
C ASN A 519 5.02 -1.50 6.79
N SER A 520 4.02 -1.89 6.00
CA SER A 520 3.83 -3.27 5.56
C SER A 520 4.94 -3.76 4.64
N VAL A 521 5.45 -2.94 3.72
CA VAL A 521 6.62 -3.29 2.88
C VAL A 521 7.87 -3.51 3.73
N PHE A 522 8.09 -2.68 4.75
CA PHE A 522 9.17 -2.89 5.70
C PHE A 522 9.02 -4.21 6.45
N ALA A 523 7.83 -4.49 6.96
CA ALA A 523 7.59 -5.73 7.68
C ALA A 523 7.75 -6.98 6.79
N GLN A 524 7.29 -6.92 5.53
CA GLN A 524 7.56 -7.96 4.53
C GLN A 524 9.06 -8.17 4.31
N THR A 525 9.83 -7.08 4.20
CA THR A 525 11.30 -7.15 4.03
C THR A 525 11.95 -7.86 5.21
N ILE A 526 11.57 -7.51 6.44
CA ILE A 526 12.12 -8.13 7.65
C ILE A 526 11.73 -9.62 7.73
N LEU A 527 10.48 -9.98 7.41
CA LEU A 527 10.03 -11.38 7.43
C LEU A 527 10.70 -12.22 6.34
N ASP A 528 10.86 -11.69 5.13
CA ASP A 528 11.63 -12.34 4.05
C ASP A 528 13.07 -12.61 4.51
N LEU A 529 13.77 -11.61 5.03
CA LEU A 529 15.15 -11.76 5.47
C LEU A 529 15.26 -12.69 6.68
N ALA A 530 14.30 -12.67 7.60
CA ALA A 530 14.25 -13.59 8.74
C ALA A 530 14.19 -15.05 8.28
N GLN A 531 13.57 -15.34 7.14
CA GLN A 531 13.51 -16.67 6.56
C GLN A 531 14.71 -16.98 5.65
N ARG A 532 15.06 -16.06 4.74
CA ARG A 532 16.03 -16.28 3.66
C ARG A 532 17.48 -16.02 4.07
N LYS A 533 17.71 -15.01 4.92
CA LYS A 533 19.04 -14.55 5.37
C LYS A 533 19.02 -14.18 6.87
N PRO A 534 18.66 -15.13 7.77
CA PRO A 534 18.44 -14.86 9.20
C PRO A 534 19.67 -14.27 9.90
N HIS A 535 20.88 -14.56 9.41
CA HIS A 535 22.12 -14.06 10.00
C HIS A 535 22.28 -12.54 9.93
N LEU A 536 21.57 -11.87 9.01
CA LEU A 536 21.54 -10.41 8.91
C LEU A 536 20.70 -9.75 10.01
N LEU A 537 19.78 -10.49 10.64
CA LEU A 537 18.86 -9.96 11.66
C LEU A 537 19.16 -10.52 13.06
N PHE A 538 19.45 -11.81 13.14
CA PHE A 538 19.56 -12.57 14.39
C PHE A 538 21.02 -12.95 14.75
N GLY A 539 21.99 -12.59 13.89
CA GLY A 539 23.40 -12.85 14.10
C GLY A 539 23.92 -14.16 13.48
N LYS A 540 25.23 -14.34 13.50
CA LYS A 540 25.91 -15.44 12.80
C LYS A 540 25.45 -16.81 13.31
N GLY A 541 25.07 -17.70 12.39
CA GLY A 541 24.62 -19.06 12.69
C GLY A 541 23.15 -19.15 13.11
N ALA A 542 22.38 -18.07 13.01
CA ALA A 542 20.95 -18.10 13.28
C ALA A 542 20.19 -18.97 12.27
N GLU A 543 19.18 -19.67 12.78
CA GLU A 543 18.26 -20.46 11.97
C GLU A 543 17.19 -19.58 11.32
N ALA A 544 16.66 -20.04 10.18
CA ALA A 544 15.56 -19.39 9.49
C ALA A 544 14.33 -19.27 10.40
N TYR A 545 13.72 -18.09 10.45
CA TYR A 545 12.47 -17.90 11.17
C TYR A 545 11.33 -18.61 10.42
N THR A 546 10.63 -19.47 11.14
CA THR A 546 9.44 -20.17 10.66
C THR A 546 8.34 -20.10 11.70
N LEU A 547 7.12 -19.79 11.26
CA LEU A 547 5.94 -19.64 12.12
C LEU A 547 5.17 -20.93 12.37
#